data_AF-A0A350HBM2-F1
#
_entry.id   AF-A0A350HBM2-F1
#
_cell.length_a   1.000
_cell.length_b   1.000
_cell.length_c   1.000
_cell.angle_alpha   90.00
_cell.angle_beta   90.00
_cell.angle_gamma   90.00
#
_symmetry.space_group_name_H-M   'P 1'
#
loop_
_entity.id
_entity.type
_entity.pdbx_description
1 polymer ?
#
loop_
_entity_poly.entity_id
_entity_poly.type
_entity_poly.pdbx_seq_one_letter_code
_entity_poly.pdbx_strand_id
1 'polypeptide(L)'
;MKIFKILQKTFFIFIILSLLMPAGFISAENDLQILFHDFFQDFINLYPEWGVETGITEDMGYSLRRDTLNDISYDTALREINMYEDYLKKLNAIESKNLSEPEKCDYDVLKWYLEIMIEKKDFLNHDYLVTHMFDIPLWTITNLVEYQNVNTKGDTEAYIKKLSLFDYKMNQLVERVKEQEEANIIPPKKIFERVDKTILNQIPDTLKNCELYKSFERKIKGAKLSDKEKRDYLAGLEEEFSAASLKDKTVSGISNMKQVFLSADELNTVVMQGGYNLYNINGGRISVAEAKGVYYITEKTSGRRIAKKIILLY
;
A
#
# COMPACT_ATOMS: atom_id res chain seq x y z
N MET A 1 7.23 53.02 30.98
CA MET A 1 7.57 52.16 32.16
C MET A 1 6.44 51.24 32.63
N LYS A 2 5.16 51.67 32.69
CA LYS A 2 4.03 50.80 33.10
C LYS A 2 3.74 49.64 32.13
N ILE A 3 3.79 49.88 30.81
CA ILE A 3 3.54 48.85 29.78
C ILE A 3 4.58 47.72 29.83
N PHE A 4 5.86 48.06 30.03
CA PHE A 4 6.94 47.09 30.15
C PHE A 4 6.77 46.15 31.37
N LYS A 5 6.32 46.68 32.51
CA LYS A 5 6.02 45.88 33.71
C LYS A 5 4.80 44.96 33.53
N ILE A 6 3.83 45.36 32.69
CA ILE A 6 2.66 44.53 32.36
C ILE A 6 3.08 43.39 31.43
N LEU A 7 3.84 43.69 30.37
CA LEU A 7 4.37 42.68 29.43
C LEU A 7 5.26 41.66 30.13
N GLN A 8 6.12 42.11 31.06
CA GLN A 8 6.96 41.22 31.85
C GLN A 8 6.12 40.32 32.78
N LYS A 9 5.06 40.85 33.41
CA LYS A 9 4.16 40.04 34.24
C LYS A 9 3.36 39.02 33.44
N THR A 10 2.83 39.39 32.27
CA THR A 10 2.10 38.45 31.41
C THR A 10 3.01 37.37 30.86
N PHE A 11 4.26 37.70 30.53
CA PHE A 11 5.27 36.72 30.12
C PHE A 11 5.61 35.72 31.24
N PHE A 12 5.79 36.19 32.48
CA PHE A 12 6.02 35.30 33.63
C PHE A 12 4.82 34.41 33.95
N ILE A 13 3.59 34.93 33.83
CA ILE A 13 2.38 34.13 34.00
C ILE A 13 2.28 33.05 32.92
N PHE A 14 2.63 33.38 31.67
CA PHE A 14 2.65 32.42 30.56
C PHE A 14 3.67 31.31 30.80
N ILE A 15 4.88 31.65 31.28
CA ILE A 15 5.93 30.68 31.63
C ILE A 15 5.48 29.77 32.78
N ILE A 16 4.87 30.34 33.83
CA ILE A 16 4.37 29.55 34.97
C ILE A 16 3.21 28.65 34.54
N LEU A 17 2.30 29.13 33.68
CA LEU A 17 1.23 28.30 33.11
C LEU A 17 1.79 27.18 32.22
N SER A 18 2.83 27.44 31.41
CA SER A 18 3.45 26.40 30.59
C SER A 18 4.20 25.36 31.42
N LEU A 19 4.76 25.76 32.58
CA LEU A 19 5.41 24.86 33.55
C LEU A 19 4.40 24.08 34.41
N LEU A 20 3.11 24.44 34.38
CA LEU A 20 2.01 23.78 35.09
C LEU A 20 1.35 22.65 34.29
N MET A 21 1.80 22.37 33.07
CA MET A 21 1.43 21.15 32.36
C MET A 21 1.83 19.94 33.22
N PRO A 22 0.88 19.09 33.68
CA PRO A 22 1.23 17.95 34.52
C PRO A 22 2.16 17.01 33.77
N ALA A 23 3.14 16.42 34.45
CA ALA A 23 4.10 15.49 33.84
C ALA A 23 3.41 14.32 33.08
N GLY A 24 2.21 13.92 33.52
CA GLY A 24 1.40 12.91 32.83
C GLY A 24 0.85 13.34 31.47
N PHE A 25 0.62 14.64 31.24
CA PHE A 25 0.23 15.17 29.92
C PHE A 25 1.41 15.12 28.95
N ILE A 26 2.57 15.63 29.37
CA ILE A 26 3.78 15.65 28.55
C ILE A 26 4.21 14.22 28.17
N SER A 27 4.13 13.26 29.10
CA SER A 27 4.45 11.86 28.81
C SER A 27 3.50 11.25 27.80
N ALA A 28 2.18 11.43 27.96
CA ALA A 28 1.19 10.83 27.07
C ALA A 28 1.29 11.34 25.63
N GLU A 29 1.50 12.66 25.45
CA GLU A 29 1.70 13.24 24.11
C GLU A 29 3.01 12.77 23.47
N ASN A 30 4.10 12.71 24.24
CA ASN A 30 5.37 12.19 23.73
C ASN A 30 5.29 10.69 23.37
N ASP A 31 4.62 9.89 24.20
CA ASP A 31 4.41 8.47 23.95
C ASP A 31 3.56 8.25 22.68
N LEU A 32 2.54 9.08 22.46
CA LEU A 32 1.72 9.06 21.26
C LEU A 32 2.52 9.44 20.00
N GLN A 33 3.35 10.48 20.08
CA GLN A 33 4.21 10.89 18.96
C GLN A 33 5.24 9.83 18.59
N ILE A 34 5.87 9.19 19.58
CA ILE A 34 6.77 8.04 19.36
C ILE A 34 6.01 6.88 18.71
N LEU A 35 4.81 6.56 19.20
CA LEU A 35 3.98 5.53 18.62
C LEU A 35 3.67 5.78 17.13
N PHE A 36 3.32 7.01 16.77
CA PHE A 36 3.08 7.40 15.38
C PHE A 36 4.33 7.25 14.52
N HIS A 37 5.47 7.73 15.01
CA HIS A 37 6.74 7.60 14.31
C HIS A 37 7.10 6.13 14.04
N ASP A 38 7.03 5.30 15.08
CA ASP A 38 7.35 3.87 14.97
C ASP A 38 6.36 3.17 14.03
N PHE A 39 5.06 3.45 14.17
CA PHE A 39 4.02 2.88 13.29
C PHE A 39 4.30 3.21 11.83
N PHE A 40 4.63 4.46 11.54
CA PHE A 40 4.94 4.88 10.19
C PHE A 40 6.22 4.25 9.64
N GLN A 41 7.26 4.13 10.48
CA GLN A 41 8.50 3.45 10.11
C GLN A 41 8.27 1.97 9.78
N ASP A 42 7.48 1.26 10.59
CA ASP A 42 7.15 -0.14 10.36
C ASP A 42 6.24 -0.33 9.14
N PHE A 43 5.30 0.60 8.91
CA PHE A 43 4.48 0.62 7.70
C PHE A 43 5.34 0.79 6.43
N ILE A 44 6.30 1.72 6.43
CA ILE A 44 7.24 1.89 5.31
C ILE A 44 8.10 0.64 5.11
N ASN A 45 8.49 -0.05 6.19
CA ASN A 45 9.28 -1.27 6.10
C ASN A 45 8.51 -2.42 5.44
N LEU A 46 7.19 -2.48 5.63
CA LEU A 46 6.29 -3.41 4.91
C LEU A 46 6.04 -2.97 3.46
N TYR A 47 6.00 -1.66 3.20
CA TYR A 47 5.72 -1.07 1.89
C TYR A 47 6.86 -0.20 1.36
N PRO A 48 8.05 -0.77 1.10
CA PRO A 48 9.22 -0.01 0.66
C PRO A 48 9.02 0.73 -0.68
N GLU A 49 8.18 0.22 -1.58
CA GLU A 49 7.86 0.91 -2.83
C GLU A 49 7.08 2.21 -2.58
N TRP A 50 6.15 2.18 -1.63
CA TRP A 50 5.37 3.35 -1.22
C TRP A 50 6.24 4.41 -0.52
N GLY A 51 7.20 3.97 0.30
CA GLY A 51 8.16 4.87 0.93
C GLY A 51 9.02 5.65 -0.09
N VAL A 52 9.40 5.00 -1.20
CA VAL A 52 10.13 5.67 -2.30
C VAL A 52 9.22 6.61 -3.10
N GLU A 53 7.99 6.19 -3.38
CA GLU A 53 7.01 6.95 -4.16
C GLU A 53 6.59 8.27 -3.51
N THR A 54 6.41 8.25 -2.19
CA THR A 54 5.96 9.42 -1.42
C THR A 54 7.01 10.51 -1.26
N GLY A 55 8.25 10.26 -1.69
CA GLY A 55 9.35 11.22 -1.54
C GLY A 55 9.81 11.38 -0.09
N ILE A 56 9.49 10.43 0.77
CA ILE A 56 10.05 10.36 2.12
C ILE A 56 11.57 10.25 2.01
N THR A 57 12.27 10.89 2.92
CA THR A 57 13.73 10.95 2.90
C THR A 57 14.30 10.72 4.29
N GLU A 58 15.55 10.29 4.36
CA GLU A 58 16.19 9.96 5.64
C GLU A 58 16.39 11.18 6.55
N ASP A 59 16.47 12.38 5.98
CA ASP A 59 16.49 13.64 6.72
C ASP A 59 15.15 13.97 7.39
N MET A 60 14.06 13.33 6.99
CA MET A 60 12.76 13.39 7.70
C MET A 60 12.71 12.44 8.90
N GLY A 61 13.80 11.71 9.19
CA GLY A 61 13.90 10.78 10.31
C GLY A 61 13.44 9.35 10.00
N TYR A 62 13.14 9.03 8.74
CA TYR A 62 12.68 7.69 8.34
C TYR A 62 13.71 6.95 7.50
N SER A 63 13.96 5.70 7.87
CA SER A 63 14.82 4.80 7.10
C SER A 63 14.05 4.19 5.94
N LEU A 64 14.62 4.20 4.74
CA LEU A 64 14.00 3.66 3.53
C LEU A 64 14.76 2.43 3.01
N ARG A 65 14.03 1.33 2.80
CA ARG A 65 14.58 0.15 2.11
C ARG A 65 14.45 0.30 0.58
N ARG A 66 15.36 1.07 -0.01
CA ARG A 66 15.30 1.45 -1.44
C ARG A 66 15.63 0.32 -2.42
N ASP A 67 16.14 -0.80 -1.93
CA ASP A 67 16.68 -1.93 -2.70
C ASP A 67 15.74 -3.15 -2.78
N THR A 68 14.54 -3.05 -2.21
CA THR A 68 13.55 -4.15 -2.15
C THR A 68 12.23 -3.74 -2.77
N LEU A 69 11.48 -4.71 -3.28
CA LEU A 69 10.08 -4.52 -3.65
C LEU A 69 9.18 -4.87 -2.46
N ASN A 70 7.91 -4.47 -2.51
CA ASN A 70 6.91 -4.93 -1.55
C ASN A 70 6.77 -6.46 -1.66
N ASP A 71 6.72 -7.11 -0.50
CA ASP A 71 6.41 -8.52 -0.38
C ASP A 71 4.89 -8.67 -0.36
N ILE A 72 4.32 -9.28 -1.39
CA ILE A 72 2.86 -9.37 -1.56
C ILE A 72 2.30 -10.74 -1.12
N SER A 73 3.12 -11.55 -0.43
CA SER A 73 2.72 -12.86 0.08
C SER A 73 1.62 -12.75 1.15
N TYR A 74 0.90 -13.85 1.36
CA TYR A 74 -0.10 -13.97 2.42
C TYR A 74 0.54 -13.79 3.81
N ASP A 75 1.76 -14.31 4.01
CA ASP A 75 2.51 -14.15 5.25
C ASP A 75 2.79 -12.67 5.58
N THR A 76 3.06 -11.83 4.57
CA THR A 76 3.22 -10.40 4.78
C THR A 76 1.92 -9.73 5.18
N ALA A 77 0.80 -10.13 4.57
CA ALA A 77 -0.52 -9.66 4.96
C ALA A 77 -0.86 -10.02 6.43
N LEU A 78 -0.49 -11.23 6.88
CA LEU A 78 -0.60 -11.61 8.30
C LEU A 78 0.32 -10.79 9.21
N ARG A 79 1.56 -10.53 8.79
CA ARG A 79 2.50 -9.68 9.54
C ARG A 79 1.95 -8.26 9.70
N GLU A 80 1.31 -7.72 8.68
CA GLU A 80 0.65 -6.41 8.75
C GLU A 80 -0.50 -6.40 9.76
N ILE A 81 -1.36 -7.43 9.77
CA ILE A 81 -2.41 -7.56 10.78
C ILE A 81 -1.83 -7.62 12.20
N ASN A 82 -0.79 -8.43 12.41
CA ASN A 82 -0.13 -8.54 13.72
C ASN A 82 0.48 -7.19 14.16
N MET A 83 1.08 -6.45 13.21
CA MET A 83 1.56 -5.10 13.47
C MET A 83 0.42 -4.21 13.95
N TYR A 84 -0.75 -4.23 13.28
CA TYR A 84 -1.90 -3.45 13.73
C TYR A 84 -2.41 -3.84 15.12
N GLU A 85 -2.51 -5.15 15.42
CA GLU A 85 -2.88 -5.65 16.74
C GLU A 85 -1.92 -5.14 17.83
N ASP A 86 -0.61 -5.18 17.55
CA ASP A 86 0.43 -4.70 18.46
C ASP A 86 0.35 -3.19 18.69
N TYR A 87 0.15 -2.39 17.63
CA TYR A 87 0.00 -0.94 17.76
C TYR A 87 -1.31 -0.54 18.44
N LEU A 88 -2.40 -1.27 18.23
CA LEU A 88 -3.67 -1.02 18.93
C LEU A 88 -3.50 -1.27 20.43
N LYS A 89 -2.77 -2.33 20.81
CA LYS A 89 -2.44 -2.60 22.21
C LYS A 89 -1.59 -1.49 22.84
N LYS A 90 -0.54 -1.04 22.13
CA LYS A 90 0.31 0.07 22.60
C LYS A 90 -0.48 1.38 22.71
N LEU A 91 -1.31 1.71 21.73
CA LEU A 91 -2.18 2.89 21.73
C LEU A 91 -3.15 2.87 22.92
N ASN A 92 -3.80 1.73 23.19
CA ASN A 92 -4.72 1.59 24.32
C ASN A 92 -4.03 1.72 25.70
N ALA A 93 -2.70 1.63 25.77
CA ALA A 93 -1.96 1.86 27.01
C ALA A 93 -1.73 3.36 27.31
N ILE A 94 -1.94 4.25 26.34
CA ILE A 94 -1.83 5.70 26.51
C ILE A 94 -3.11 6.22 27.16
N GLU A 95 -2.98 6.92 28.29
CA GLU A 95 -4.13 7.52 28.99
C GLU A 95 -4.71 8.71 28.21
N SER A 96 -5.71 8.49 27.35
CA SER A 96 -6.30 9.53 26.47
C SER A 96 -6.84 10.76 27.19
N LYS A 97 -7.21 10.66 28.48
CA LYS A 97 -7.61 11.79 29.33
C LYS A 97 -6.48 12.82 29.54
N ASN A 98 -5.22 12.40 29.36
CA ASN A 98 -4.02 13.23 29.49
C ASN A 98 -3.55 13.80 28.14
N LEU A 99 -4.32 13.64 27.07
CA LEU A 99 -4.02 14.23 25.75
C LEU A 99 -4.71 15.59 25.61
N SER A 100 -4.11 16.51 24.86
CA SER A 100 -4.80 17.69 24.35
C SER A 100 -5.87 17.31 23.32
N GLU A 101 -6.82 18.21 23.03
CA GLU A 101 -7.88 17.94 22.05
C GLU A 101 -7.38 17.56 20.64
N PRO A 102 -6.32 18.19 20.10
CA PRO A 102 -5.72 17.73 18.84
C PRO A 102 -5.16 16.31 18.93
N GLU A 103 -4.38 16.01 19.96
CA GLU A 103 -3.77 14.68 20.15
C GLU A 103 -4.84 13.59 20.41
N LYS A 104 -5.97 13.94 21.04
CA LYS A 104 -7.13 13.03 21.13
C LYS A 104 -7.74 12.72 19.77
N CYS A 105 -7.85 13.71 18.90
CA CYS A 105 -8.33 13.47 17.53
C CYS A 105 -7.41 12.51 16.79
N ASP A 106 -6.09 12.72 16.87
CA ASP A 106 -5.10 11.84 16.24
C ASP A 106 -5.15 10.42 16.84
N TYR A 107 -5.24 10.31 18.17
CA TYR A 107 -5.47 9.05 18.87
C TYR A 107 -6.72 8.31 18.36
N ASP A 108 -7.86 8.99 18.28
CA ASP A 108 -9.14 8.40 17.89
C ASP A 108 -9.11 7.94 16.43
N VAL A 109 -8.50 8.73 15.54
CA VAL A 109 -8.32 8.36 14.13
C VAL A 109 -7.44 7.14 13.98
N LEU A 110 -6.29 7.09 14.67
CA LEU A 110 -5.41 5.92 14.60
C LEU A 110 -6.09 4.68 15.19
N LYS A 111 -6.79 4.81 16.32
CA LYS A 111 -7.53 3.71 16.93
C LYS A 111 -8.58 3.14 15.99
N TRP A 112 -9.41 4.01 15.43
CA TRP A 112 -10.42 3.64 14.44
C TRP A 112 -9.80 2.94 13.21
N TYR A 113 -8.69 3.46 12.71
CA TYR A 113 -7.97 2.85 11.58
C TYR A 113 -7.47 1.44 11.94
N LEU A 114 -6.80 1.28 13.08
CA LEU A 114 -6.24 -0.01 13.50
C LEU A 114 -7.33 -1.05 13.72
N GLU A 115 -8.43 -0.70 14.39
CA GLU A 115 -9.57 -1.59 14.62
C GLU A 115 -10.15 -2.09 13.29
N ILE A 116 -10.40 -1.19 12.34
CA ILE A 116 -10.90 -1.54 11.00
C ILE A 116 -9.92 -2.43 10.24
N MET A 117 -8.62 -2.14 10.32
CA MET A 117 -7.63 -2.92 9.59
C MET A 117 -7.48 -4.32 10.18
N ILE A 118 -7.62 -4.50 11.49
CA ILE A 118 -7.64 -5.81 12.15
C ILE A 118 -8.86 -6.63 11.72
N GLU A 119 -10.03 -5.99 11.57
CA GLU A 119 -11.24 -6.66 11.06
C GLU A 119 -11.06 -7.24 9.64
N LYS A 120 -10.06 -6.78 8.87
CA LYS A 120 -9.74 -7.32 7.54
C LYS A 120 -9.00 -8.66 7.57
N LYS A 121 -8.60 -9.18 8.73
CA LYS A 121 -7.89 -10.45 8.86
C LYS A 121 -8.61 -11.62 8.15
N ASP A 122 -9.93 -11.68 8.29
CA ASP A 122 -10.76 -12.71 7.64
C ASP A 122 -10.90 -12.49 6.12
N PHE A 123 -10.50 -11.31 5.64
CA PHE A 123 -10.68 -10.84 4.27
C PHE A 123 -9.37 -10.66 3.50
N LEU A 124 -8.22 -11.14 4.00
CA LEU A 124 -6.91 -10.94 3.35
C LEU A 124 -6.82 -11.48 1.91
N ASN A 125 -7.64 -12.47 1.55
CA ASN A 125 -7.73 -12.99 0.18
C ASN A 125 -8.79 -12.31 -0.68
N HIS A 126 -9.55 -11.37 -0.15
CA HIS A 126 -10.73 -10.81 -0.82
C HIS A 126 -10.45 -9.52 -1.60
N ASP A 127 -9.25 -8.95 -1.49
CA ASP A 127 -8.83 -7.88 -2.39
C ASP A 127 -8.34 -8.45 -3.72
N TYR A 128 -8.88 -7.96 -4.83
CA TYR A 128 -8.41 -8.36 -6.15
C TYR A 128 -7.05 -7.72 -6.43
N LEU A 129 -5.99 -8.54 -6.40
CA LEU A 129 -4.60 -8.12 -6.60
C LEU A 129 -4.30 -7.66 -8.03
N VAL A 130 -5.17 -8.04 -8.96
CA VAL A 130 -5.08 -7.66 -10.37
C VAL A 130 -6.43 -7.07 -10.79
N THR A 131 -6.46 -5.76 -11.01
CA THR A 131 -7.63 -5.05 -11.52
C THR A 131 -7.24 -4.14 -12.67
N HIS A 132 -8.22 -3.63 -13.40
CA HIS A 132 -8.03 -2.65 -14.46
C HIS A 132 -7.49 -1.28 -14.01
N MET A 133 -7.40 -1.00 -12.70
CA MET A 133 -6.89 0.27 -12.14
C MET A 133 -5.67 0.09 -11.23
N PHE A 134 -5.61 -1.03 -10.51
CA PHE A 134 -4.55 -1.37 -9.56
C PHE A 134 -3.99 -2.72 -9.96
N ASP A 135 -2.88 -2.68 -10.67
CA ASP A 135 -2.27 -3.83 -11.29
C ASP A 135 -0.81 -3.92 -10.85
N ILE A 136 -0.50 -4.93 -10.04
CA ILE A 136 0.79 -5.05 -9.36
C ILE A 136 2.00 -5.02 -10.33
N PRO A 137 1.99 -5.70 -11.48
CA PRO A 137 3.08 -5.63 -12.45
C PRO A 137 3.28 -4.22 -12.99
N LEU A 138 2.20 -3.55 -13.42
CA LEU A 138 2.28 -2.18 -13.93
C LEU A 138 2.76 -1.22 -12.86
N TRP A 139 2.24 -1.33 -11.64
CA TRP A 139 2.67 -0.51 -10.52
C TRP A 139 4.15 -0.69 -10.19
N THR A 140 4.64 -1.92 -10.22
CA THR A 140 6.07 -2.23 -9.99
C THR A 140 6.94 -1.59 -11.07
N ILE A 141 6.49 -1.64 -12.34
CA ILE A 141 7.17 -0.97 -13.45
C ILE A 141 7.18 0.55 -13.23
N THR A 142 6.02 1.14 -12.94
CA THR A 142 5.91 2.58 -12.65
C THR A 142 6.81 2.99 -11.48
N ASN A 143 6.89 2.19 -10.42
CA ASN A 143 7.73 2.49 -9.26
C ASN A 143 9.21 2.59 -9.63
N LEU A 144 9.69 1.65 -10.43
CA LEU A 144 11.06 1.66 -10.94
C LEU A 144 11.30 2.80 -11.93
N VAL A 145 10.39 2.98 -12.88
CA VAL A 145 10.56 3.96 -13.97
C VAL A 145 10.46 5.39 -13.47
N GLU A 146 9.52 5.69 -12.60
CA GLU A 146 9.21 7.07 -12.19
C GLU A 146 9.86 7.43 -10.85
N TYR A 147 9.72 6.58 -9.82
CA TYR A 147 10.07 6.96 -8.44
C TYR A 147 11.49 6.55 -8.01
N GLN A 148 12.03 5.44 -8.53
CA GLN A 148 13.36 4.97 -8.15
C GLN A 148 14.48 5.86 -8.74
N ASN A 149 15.30 6.46 -7.89
CA ASN A 149 16.44 7.27 -8.32
C ASN A 149 17.63 6.43 -8.81
N VAL A 150 18.52 7.04 -9.60
CA VAL A 150 19.81 6.48 -10.03
C VAL A 150 20.85 7.62 -10.02
N ASN A 151 21.02 8.29 -8.87
CA ASN A 151 21.89 9.47 -8.76
C ASN A 151 23.28 9.13 -8.20
N THR A 152 23.36 8.13 -7.34
CA THR A 152 24.57 7.67 -6.66
C THR A 152 24.81 6.19 -6.92
N LYS A 153 25.98 5.69 -6.51
CA LYS A 153 26.29 4.26 -6.56
C LYS A 153 25.24 3.41 -5.84
N GLY A 154 24.86 3.81 -4.62
CA GLY A 154 23.84 3.10 -3.84
C GLY A 154 22.47 3.10 -4.51
N ASP A 155 22.07 4.22 -5.13
CA ASP A 155 20.81 4.28 -5.89
C ASP A 155 20.84 3.34 -7.10
N THR A 156 21.97 3.29 -7.81
CA THR A 156 22.16 2.41 -8.96
C THR A 156 22.10 0.94 -8.56
N GLU A 157 22.79 0.55 -7.49
CA GLU A 157 22.75 -0.81 -6.96
C GLU A 157 21.35 -1.18 -6.47
N ALA A 158 20.64 -0.26 -5.80
CA ALA A 158 19.27 -0.46 -5.34
C ALA A 158 18.28 -0.63 -6.50
N TYR A 159 18.44 0.14 -7.60
CA TYR A 159 17.63 -0.02 -8.81
C TYR A 159 17.80 -1.42 -9.42
N ILE A 160 19.05 -1.84 -9.62
CA ILE A 160 19.38 -3.17 -10.18
C ILE A 160 18.84 -4.26 -9.25
N LYS A 161 19.01 -4.11 -7.93
CA LYS A 161 18.51 -5.08 -6.96
C LYS A 161 17.00 -5.23 -7.01
N LYS A 162 16.23 -4.13 -6.99
CA LYS A 162 14.76 -4.19 -7.15
C LYS A 162 14.36 -4.87 -8.45
N LEU A 163 15.09 -4.57 -9.53
CA LEU A 163 14.83 -5.15 -10.83
C LEU A 163 15.06 -6.68 -10.85
N SER A 164 16.11 -7.16 -10.17
CA SER A 164 16.37 -8.60 -9.95
C SER A 164 15.25 -9.31 -9.16
N LEU A 165 14.51 -8.55 -8.32
CA LEU A 165 13.41 -9.05 -7.49
C LEU A 165 12.07 -9.06 -8.23
N PHE A 166 12.00 -8.52 -9.45
CA PHE A 166 10.76 -8.43 -10.21
C PHE A 166 10.12 -9.81 -10.40
N ASP A 167 10.90 -10.79 -10.86
CA ASP A 167 10.44 -12.17 -11.07
C ASP A 167 9.93 -12.80 -9.78
N TYR A 168 10.59 -12.54 -8.66
CA TYR A 168 10.17 -13.04 -7.35
C TYR A 168 8.79 -12.50 -6.98
N LYS A 169 8.56 -11.19 -7.10
CA LYS A 169 7.26 -10.56 -6.84
C LYS A 169 6.16 -11.07 -7.79
N MET A 170 6.48 -11.32 -9.06
CA MET A 170 5.52 -11.91 -10.00
C MET A 170 5.12 -13.34 -9.62
N ASN A 171 6.05 -14.14 -9.08
CA ASN A 171 5.72 -15.47 -8.55
C ASN A 171 4.80 -15.38 -7.33
N GLN A 172 5.06 -14.45 -6.40
CA GLN A 172 4.15 -14.21 -5.28
C GLN A 172 2.75 -13.83 -5.75
N LEU A 173 2.63 -13.01 -6.81
CA LEU A 173 1.33 -12.66 -7.39
C LEU A 173 0.59 -13.91 -7.90
N VAL A 174 1.29 -14.78 -8.62
CA VAL A 174 0.71 -16.04 -9.13
C VAL A 174 0.28 -16.95 -7.99
N GLU A 175 1.08 -17.07 -6.93
CA GLU A 175 0.73 -17.84 -5.73
C GLU A 175 -0.54 -17.31 -5.07
N ARG A 176 -0.61 -15.99 -4.83
CA ARG A 176 -1.78 -15.34 -4.24
C ARG A 176 -3.05 -15.52 -5.08
N VAL A 177 -2.95 -15.43 -6.41
CA VAL A 177 -4.09 -15.64 -7.30
C VAL A 177 -4.57 -17.10 -7.26
N LYS A 178 -3.66 -18.07 -7.12
CA LYS A 178 -4.04 -19.48 -6.93
C LYS A 178 -4.72 -19.71 -5.58
N GLU A 179 -4.23 -19.12 -4.50
CA GLU A 179 -4.89 -19.16 -3.19
C GLU A 179 -6.31 -18.58 -3.26
N GLN A 180 -6.48 -17.49 -4.00
CA GLN A 180 -7.78 -16.88 -4.27
C GLN A 180 -8.70 -17.81 -5.06
N GLU A 181 -8.19 -18.48 -6.09
CA GLU A 181 -8.92 -19.48 -6.88
C GLU A 181 -9.39 -20.66 -6.02
N GLU A 182 -8.49 -21.25 -5.22
CA GLU A 182 -8.80 -22.36 -4.32
C GLU A 182 -9.88 -21.98 -3.30
N ALA A 183 -9.93 -20.70 -2.90
CA ALA A 183 -10.95 -20.14 -2.02
C ALA A 183 -12.24 -19.70 -2.76
N ASN A 184 -12.34 -19.88 -4.08
CA ASN A 184 -13.42 -19.39 -4.95
C ASN A 184 -13.61 -17.85 -4.92
N ILE A 185 -12.53 -17.10 -4.65
CA ILE A 185 -12.51 -15.64 -4.64
C ILE A 185 -11.97 -15.15 -5.98
N ILE A 186 -12.83 -15.11 -6.99
CA ILE A 186 -12.40 -14.83 -8.36
C ILE A 186 -13.02 -13.52 -8.88
N PRO A 187 -12.24 -12.56 -9.41
CA PRO A 187 -12.75 -11.34 -10.01
C PRO A 187 -13.66 -11.60 -11.21
N PRO A 188 -14.63 -10.71 -11.49
CA PRO A 188 -15.48 -10.82 -12.67
C PRO A 188 -14.67 -10.83 -13.97
N LYS A 189 -15.02 -11.76 -14.88
CA LYS A 189 -14.35 -12.01 -16.17
C LYS A 189 -14.01 -10.74 -16.99
N LYS A 190 -14.90 -9.74 -16.98
CA LYS A 190 -14.71 -8.47 -17.73
C LYS A 190 -13.55 -7.62 -17.24
N ILE A 191 -13.13 -7.77 -15.97
CA ILE A 191 -11.95 -7.07 -15.45
C ILE A 191 -10.70 -7.59 -16.16
N PHE A 192 -10.61 -8.90 -16.37
CA PHE A 192 -9.41 -9.54 -16.92
C PHE A 192 -9.20 -9.29 -18.41
N GLU A 193 -10.27 -9.24 -19.22
CA GLU A 193 -10.16 -8.89 -20.66
C GLU A 193 -9.47 -7.53 -20.89
N ARG A 194 -9.57 -6.62 -19.92
CA ARG A 194 -8.89 -5.32 -19.95
C ARG A 194 -7.44 -5.41 -19.47
N VAL A 195 -7.18 -6.22 -18.45
CA VAL A 195 -5.84 -6.47 -17.90
C VAL A 195 -4.92 -7.12 -18.95
N ASP A 196 -5.39 -8.19 -19.61
CA ASP A 196 -4.62 -8.95 -20.62
C ASP A 196 -4.06 -8.02 -21.72
N LYS A 197 -4.89 -7.08 -22.18
CA LYS A 197 -4.49 -6.10 -23.21
C LYS A 197 -3.58 -4.99 -22.68
N THR A 198 -3.68 -4.63 -21.41
CA THR A 198 -2.87 -3.54 -20.83
C THR A 198 -1.48 -4.05 -20.45
N ILE A 199 -1.37 -5.22 -19.80
CA ILE A 199 -0.08 -5.74 -19.36
C ILE A 199 0.73 -6.30 -20.54
N LEU A 200 0.15 -7.19 -21.37
CA LEU A 200 0.91 -7.86 -22.43
C LEU A 200 1.46 -6.89 -23.47
N ASN A 201 0.74 -5.80 -23.75
CA ASN A 201 1.20 -4.79 -24.72
C ASN A 201 2.26 -3.84 -24.14
N GLN A 202 2.43 -3.80 -22.81
CA GLN A 202 3.42 -2.96 -22.14
C GLN A 202 4.73 -3.69 -21.85
N ILE A 203 4.76 -5.02 -21.95
CA ILE A 203 5.98 -5.83 -21.81
C ILE A 203 6.57 -6.02 -23.21
N PRO A 204 7.67 -5.34 -23.55
CA PRO A 204 8.19 -5.39 -24.91
C PRO A 204 8.98 -6.67 -25.20
N ASP A 205 9.15 -6.94 -26.49
CA ASP A 205 9.80 -8.15 -26.99
C ASP A 205 11.31 -8.21 -26.72
N THR A 206 11.97 -7.08 -26.43
CA THR A 206 13.42 -6.99 -26.21
C THR A 206 13.79 -6.02 -25.09
N LEU A 207 14.91 -6.28 -24.42
CA LEU A 207 15.43 -5.46 -23.32
C LEU A 207 15.55 -3.98 -23.70
N LYS A 208 16.17 -3.67 -24.84
CA LYS A 208 16.38 -2.28 -25.29
C LYS A 208 15.08 -1.53 -25.57
N ASN A 209 13.99 -2.26 -25.81
CA ASN A 209 12.67 -1.67 -25.98
C ASN A 209 11.89 -1.55 -24.66
N CYS A 210 12.35 -2.19 -23.58
CA CYS A 210 11.78 -2.12 -22.24
C CYS A 210 11.94 -0.75 -21.60
N GLU A 211 10.81 -0.21 -21.12
CA GLU A 211 10.82 1.09 -20.44
C GLU A 211 11.65 1.07 -19.16
N LEU A 212 11.76 -0.10 -18.49
CA LEU A 212 12.67 -0.30 -17.36
C LEU A 212 14.12 -0.03 -17.77
N TYR A 213 14.59 -0.65 -18.85
CA TYR A 213 15.95 -0.44 -19.35
C TYR A 213 16.17 0.97 -19.87
N LYS A 214 15.24 1.50 -20.69
CA LYS A 214 15.35 2.87 -21.21
C LYS A 214 15.37 3.90 -20.10
N SER A 215 14.56 3.71 -19.06
CA SER A 215 14.56 4.58 -17.89
C SER A 215 15.89 4.52 -17.17
N PHE A 216 16.42 3.32 -16.91
CA PHE A 216 17.75 3.16 -16.31
C PHE A 216 18.85 3.84 -17.14
N GLU A 217 18.87 3.62 -18.46
CA GLU A 217 19.85 4.23 -19.37
C GLU A 217 19.77 5.76 -19.35
N ARG A 218 18.56 6.34 -19.30
CA ARG A 218 18.39 7.78 -19.17
C ARG A 218 18.89 8.29 -17.82
N LYS A 219 18.52 7.63 -16.73
CA LYS A 219 18.86 8.07 -15.36
C LYS A 219 20.37 7.96 -15.09
N ILE A 220 21.00 6.85 -15.47
CA ILE A 220 22.44 6.61 -15.18
C ILE A 220 23.38 7.58 -15.91
N LYS A 221 22.96 8.17 -17.03
CA LYS A 221 23.71 9.24 -17.73
C LYS A 221 23.97 10.43 -16.80
N GLY A 222 22.97 10.81 -16.00
CA GLY A 222 23.04 11.91 -15.03
C GLY A 222 23.63 11.52 -13.66
N ALA A 223 23.90 10.23 -13.42
CA ALA A 223 24.43 9.76 -12.14
C ALA A 223 25.82 10.33 -11.84
N LYS A 224 26.09 10.57 -10.54
CA LYS A 224 27.39 10.95 -9.99
C LYS A 224 28.33 9.74 -9.92
N LEU A 225 28.61 9.16 -11.09
CA LEU A 225 29.45 7.99 -11.32
C LEU A 225 30.47 8.30 -12.41
N SER A 226 31.61 7.60 -12.40
CA SER A 226 32.58 7.66 -13.49
C SER A 226 32.01 7.02 -14.77
N ASP A 227 32.52 7.44 -15.94
CA ASP A 227 32.09 6.85 -17.21
C ASP A 227 32.35 5.34 -17.29
N LYS A 228 33.37 4.86 -16.57
CA LYS A 228 33.64 3.42 -16.45
C LYS A 228 32.53 2.73 -15.65
N GLU A 229 32.18 3.23 -14.47
CA GLU A 229 31.11 2.65 -13.65
C GLU A 229 29.77 2.66 -14.38
N LYS A 230 29.44 3.75 -15.08
CA LYS A 230 28.21 3.82 -15.89
C LYS A 230 28.17 2.73 -16.97
N ARG A 231 29.28 2.49 -17.66
CA ARG A 231 29.39 1.41 -18.67
C ARG A 231 29.29 0.03 -18.03
N ASP A 232 29.97 -0.18 -16.90
CA ASP A 232 29.97 -1.47 -16.21
C ASP A 232 28.55 -1.83 -15.72
N TYR A 233 27.81 -0.87 -15.15
CA TYR A 233 26.42 -1.09 -14.74
C TYR A 233 25.47 -1.36 -15.91
N LEU A 234 25.62 -0.65 -17.03
CA LEU A 234 24.82 -0.91 -18.23
C LEU A 234 25.10 -2.30 -18.79
N ALA A 235 26.37 -2.71 -18.86
CA ALA A 235 26.75 -4.04 -19.33
C ALA A 235 26.24 -5.14 -18.39
N GLY A 236 26.37 -4.97 -17.07
CA GLY A 236 25.85 -5.92 -16.09
C GLY A 236 24.34 -6.07 -16.16
N LEU A 237 23.61 -4.97 -16.38
CA LEU A 237 22.17 -5.01 -16.58
C LEU A 237 21.77 -5.73 -17.87
N GLU A 238 22.50 -5.50 -18.97
CA GLU A 238 22.28 -6.23 -20.23
C GLU A 238 22.52 -7.75 -20.06
N GLU A 239 23.53 -8.15 -19.29
CA GLU A 239 23.81 -9.55 -18.99
C GLU A 239 22.67 -10.19 -18.17
N GLU A 240 22.25 -9.56 -17.07
CA GLU A 240 21.17 -10.04 -16.19
C GLU A 240 19.84 -10.22 -16.94
N PHE A 241 19.53 -9.33 -17.89
CA PHE A 241 18.29 -9.35 -18.68
C PHE A 241 18.34 -10.16 -19.97
N SER A 242 19.53 -10.43 -20.51
CA SER A 242 19.68 -11.24 -21.73
C SER A 242 19.22 -12.69 -21.53
N ALA A 243 19.16 -13.14 -20.28
CA ALA A 243 18.35 -14.29 -19.91
C ALA A 243 16.88 -13.89 -20.08
N ALA A 244 16.16 -14.53 -21.02
CA ALA A 244 14.77 -14.28 -21.42
C ALA A 244 13.68 -14.31 -20.31
N SER A 245 14.04 -14.18 -19.02
CA SER A 245 13.21 -14.50 -17.87
C SER A 245 12.03 -13.55 -17.67
N LEU A 246 12.20 -12.22 -17.78
CA LEU A 246 11.12 -11.30 -17.41
C LEU A 246 9.91 -11.43 -18.33
N LYS A 247 10.10 -11.49 -19.65
CA LYS A 247 8.99 -11.63 -20.59
C LYS A 247 8.35 -13.02 -20.45
N ASP A 248 9.16 -14.07 -20.46
CA ASP A 248 8.65 -15.44 -20.42
C ASP A 248 7.90 -15.73 -19.11
N LYS A 249 8.40 -15.25 -17.97
CA LYS A 249 7.74 -15.42 -16.66
C LYS A 249 6.53 -14.53 -16.50
N THR A 250 6.57 -13.28 -16.96
CA THR A 250 5.38 -12.40 -16.86
C THR A 250 4.27 -12.87 -17.80
N VAL A 251 4.61 -13.30 -19.03
CA VAL A 251 3.66 -13.93 -19.96
C VAL A 251 3.14 -15.25 -19.38
N SER A 252 3.98 -16.06 -18.74
CA SER A 252 3.55 -17.28 -18.06
C SER A 252 2.61 -16.98 -16.89
N GLY A 253 2.92 -15.97 -16.07
CA GLY A 253 2.08 -15.51 -14.97
C GLY A 253 0.71 -15.03 -15.46
N ILE A 254 0.69 -14.15 -16.48
CA ILE A 254 -0.55 -13.69 -17.12
C ILE A 254 -1.33 -14.86 -17.75
N SER A 255 -0.64 -15.80 -18.39
CA SER A 255 -1.27 -16.97 -19.00
C SER A 255 -1.90 -17.89 -17.95
N ASN A 256 -1.22 -18.11 -16.83
CA ASN A 256 -1.76 -18.89 -15.71
C ASN A 256 -2.98 -18.17 -15.11
N MET A 257 -2.88 -16.87 -14.87
CA MET A 257 -4.01 -16.06 -14.42
C MET A 257 -5.19 -16.14 -15.39
N LYS A 258 -4.94 -16.08 -16.70
CA LYS A 258 -5.98 -16.21 -17.72
C LYS A 258 -6.72 -17.55 -17.63
N GLN A 259 -6.01 -18.65 -17.36
CA GLN A 259 -6.66 -19.96 -17.18
C GLN A 259 -7.57 -19.96 -15.95
N VAL A 260 -7.09 -19.42 -14.83
CA VAL A 260 -7.86 -19.25 -13.58
C VAL A 260 -9.12 -18.40 -13.80
N PHE A 261 -9.05 -17.34 -14.61
CA PHE A 261 -10.22 -16.49 -14.85
C PHE A 261 -11.17 -17.00 -15.92
N LEU A 262 -10.71 -17.84 -16.84
CA LEU A 262 -11.57 -18.50 -17.82
C LEU A 262 -12.41 -19.63 -17.20
N SER A 263 -11.98 -20.20 -16.07
CA SER A 263 -12.77 -21.15 -15.28
C SER A 263 -13.85 -20.49 -14.40
N ALA A 264 -13.82 -19.15 -14.27
CA ALA A 264 -14.77 -18.40 -13.45
C ALA A 264 -16.16 -18.28 -14.10
N ASP A 265 -17.21 -18.42 -13.29
CA ASP A 265 -18.61 -18.31 -13.73
C ASP A 265 -18.95 -16.92 -14.32
N GLU A 266 -19.88 -16.88 -15.29
CA GLU A 266 -20.30 -15.64 -15.99
C GLU A 266 -21.02 -14.63 -15.08
N LEU A 267 -21.34 -14.99 -13.84
CA LEU A 267 -22.05 -14.12 -12.92
C LEU A 267 -21.16 -12.95 -12.52
N ASN A 268 -21.54 -11.78 -13.04
CA ASN A 268 -21.01 -10.45 -12.77
C ASN A 268 -21.13 -10.00 -11.29
N THR A 269 -21.35 -10.93 -10.37
CA THR A 269 -21.61 -10.71 -8.94
C THR A 269 -20.52 -11.38 -8.14
N VAL A 270 -19.93 -10.59 -7.25
CA VAL A 270 -19.04 -11.03 -6.18
C VAL A 270 -19.75 -12.12 -5.37
N VAL A 271 -19.52 -13.39 -5.66
CA VAL A 271 -19.90 -14.50 -4.77
C VAL A 271 -18.76 -14.66 -3.76
N MET A 272 -18.47 -13.61 -3.01
CA MET A 272 -17.60 -13.72 -1.83
C MET A 272 -18.50 -14.09 -0.66
N GLN A 273 -18.26 -15.25 -0.04
CA GLN A 273 -18.77 -15.46 1.31
C GLN A 273 -18.24 -14.33 2.21
N GLY A 274 -19.13 -13.62 2.91
CA GLY A 274 -18.75 -12.45 3.72
C GLY A 274 -18.56 -11.13 2.96
N GLY A 275 -18.84 -11.05 1.66
CA GLY A 275 -18.65 -9.84 0.85
C GLY A 275 -19.38 -8.58 1.33
N TYR A 276 -20.44 -8.72 2.14
CA TYR A 276 -21.13 -7.59 2.79
C TYR A 276 -20.32 -6.96 3.93
N ASN A 277 -19.63 -7.78 4.73
CA ASN A 277 -18.75 -7.29 5.79
C ASN A 277 -17.56 -6.57 5.16
N LEU A 278 -16.97 -7.14 4.11
CA LEU A 278 -15.93 -6.47 3.35
C LEU A 278 -16.42 -5.18 2.69
N TYR A 279 -17.64 -5.14 2.14
CA TYR A 279 -18.22 -3.91 1.59
C TYR A 279 -18.44 -2.85 2.67
N ASN A 280 -18.82 -3.21 3.89
CA ASN A 280 -18.97 -2.25 4.99
C ASN A 280 -17.61 -1.77 5.52
N ILE A 281 -16.65 -2.68 5.68
CA ILE A 281 -15.25 -2.34 6.02
C ILE A 281 -14.66 -1.41 4.95
N ASN A 282 -14.93 -1.68 3.67
CA ASN A 282 -14.51 -0.84 2.55
C ASN A 282 -15.47 0.34 2.27
N GLY A 283 -16.66 0.40 2.88
CA GLY A 283 -17.72 1.38 2.61
C GLY A 283 -17.81 2.47 3.68
N GLY A 284 -17.35 2.15 4.89
CA GLY A 284 -16.93 3.13 5.89
C GLY A 284 -15.82 4.08 5.38
N ARG A 285 -15.23 3.78 4.21
CA ARG A 285 -14.31 4.63 3.44
C ARG A 285 -14.93 5.93 2.87
N ILE A 286 -16.27 6.08 2.82
CA ILE A 286 -16.89 7.19 2.04
C ILE A 286 -17.73 8.16 2.89
N SER A 287 -18.19 7.79 4.07
CA SER A 287 -18.90 8.75 4.95
C SER A 287 -18.72 8.43 6.43
N VAL A 288 -18.30 9.45 7.20
CA VAL A 288 -18.44 9.51 8.67
C VAL A 288 -19.92 9.71 9.06
N ALA A 289 -20.84 9.03 8.37
CA ALA A 289 -22.26 9.09 8.59
C ALA A 289 -22.80 7.66 8.64
N GLU A 290 -23.31 7.27 9.80
CA GLU A 290 -23.94 5.99 10.08
C GLU A 290 -24.93 5.59 8.97
N ALA A 291 -24.52 4.65 8.11
CA ALA A 291 -25.40 4.09 7.10
C ALA A 291 -26.34 3.07 7.76
N LYS A 292 -27.48 3.53 8.27
CA LYS A 292 -28.62 2.64 8.59
C LYS A 292 -29.07 1.93 7.31
N GLY A 293 -28.86 0.61 7.29
CA GLY A 293 -29.00 -0.23 6.10
C GLY A 293 -30.38 -0.15 5.44
N VAL A 294 -30.37 0.09 4.12
CA VAL A 294 -31.53 -0.09 3.23
C VAL A 294 -31.06 -0.92 2.03
N TYR A 295 -31.70 -2.07 1.81
CA TYR A 295 -31.31 -3.04 0.78
C TYR A 295 -32.18 -2.93 -0.48
N TYR A 296 -31.57 -3.22 -1.64
CA TYR A 296 -32.27 -3.51 -2.89
C TYR A 296 -31.73 -4.81 -3.51
N ILE A 297 -32.60 -5.81 -3.69
CA ILE A 297 -32.31 -6.98 -4.53
C ILE A 297 -32.92 -6.70 -5.91
N THR A 298 -32.13 -6.84 -6.97
CA THR A 298 -32.63 -6.84 -8.34
C THR A 298 -32.56 -8.26 -8.90
N GLU A 299 -33.70 -8.94 -8.95
CA GLU A 299 -33.84 -10.17 -9.73
C GLU A 299 -34.14 -9.82 -11.19
N LYS A 300 -33.50 -10.52 -12.12
CA LYS A 300 -33.73 -10.38 -13.55
C LYS A 300 -34.61 -11.52 -14.04
N THR A 301 -35.92 -11.41 -13.85
CA THR A 301 -36.90 -12.26 -14.52
C THR A 301 -37.58 -11.47 -15.64
N SER A 302 -37.43 -11.96 -16.88
CA SER A 302 -38.18 -11.53 -18.08
C SER A 302 -38.29 -10.02 -18.32
N GLY A 303 -37.15 -9.32 -18.45
CA GLY A 303 -37.09 -8.02 -19.13
C GLY A 303 -37.58 -6.78 -18.35
N ARG A 304 -37.95 -6.89 -17.07
CA ARG A 304 -38.19 -5.73 -16.19
C ARG A 304 -37.33 -5.82 -14.93
N ARG A 305 -36.63 -4.72 -14.61
CA ARG A 305 -35.95 -4.57 -13.31
C ARG A 305 -37.00 -4.21 -12.27
N ILE A 306 -37.28 -5.10 -11.33
CA ILE A 306 -38.08 -4.80 -10.15
C ILE A 306 -37.11 -4.69 -8.98
N ALA A 307 -37.00 -3.50 -8.38
CA ALA A 307 -36.27 -3.31 -7.15
C ALA A 307 -37.19 -3.69 -5.98
N LYS A 308 -36.91 -4.77 -5.27
CA LYS A 308 -37.60 -5.09 -4.01
C LYS A 308 -36.82 -4.47 -2.84
N LYS A 309 -37.47 -3.56 -2.12
CA LYS A 309 -36.98 -3.01 -0.86
C LYS A 309 -37.18 -4.06 0.23
N ILE A 310 -36.10 -4.55 0.82
CA ILE A 310 -36.16 -5.36 2.05
C ILE A 310 -35.66 -4.47 3.18
N ILE A 311 -36.52 -4.21 4.15
CA ILE A 311 -36.15 -3.54 5.40
C ILE A 311 -35.98 -4.67 6.43
N LEU A 312 -34.74 -4.97 6.81
CA LEU A 312 -34.48 -5.75 8.00
C LEU A 312 -34.47 -4.76 9.17
N LEU A 313 -35.52 -4.82 9.98
CA LEU A 313 -35.57 -4.15 11.28
C LEU A 313 -34.80 -5.05 12.25
N TYR A 314 -33.75 -4.51 12.87
CA TYR A 314 -33.19 -5.07 14.11
C TYR A 314 -34.07 -4.65 15.30
#